data_AF-A0A954VUY4-F1
#
_entry.id   AF-A0A954VUY4-F1
#
_cell.length_a   1.000
_cell.length_b   1.000
_cell.length_c   1.000
_cell.angle_alpha   90.00
_cell.angle_beta   90.00
_cell.angle_gamma   90.00
#
_symmetry.space_group_name_H-M   'P 1'
#
loop_
_entity.id
_entity.type
_entity.pdbx_description
1 polymer ?
#
loop_
_entity_poly.entity_id
_entity_poly.type
_entity_poly.pdbx_seq_one_letter_code
_entity_poly.pdbx_strand_id
1 'polypeptide(L)'
;MSVRAAVSQNSNTAGSNKRLNLLPLGVLLLACWGMLSNAVADDESVRAEKIANLSAEEKRDLQNKWDRFQELDPAEQDHLRELHSQISEHEDSERLVGVLQRYHEWLKTLSASKRAELLQMPAAERLAEIKRIKQDAADQNFRRSFGQEIRMEDVGKWIDSLVKVRETELMSGLPADRRQALEQISDETTRRRFLLMSNAGRGGQLLMSLKPTEEELDRFVDSLPANVKDRLNSEADLQQRTERVEDLVRAAMFMRRPPPEFAPEDLEKFFAELPQEDREMLERLPAERMQYELRRRYFQSMGFDRGRGGRTGRRFGPPFDFRGEENGDRRRDPDGRRDDGRRGGEGRRGGAGGPRGGRPGPPDGFNDRPNGPPPDFRPDGPPPGDVHFDGPKNEFRPEDSARESGSTNSEPKSGTNEREVD
;
A
#
# COMPACT_ATOMS: atom_id res chain seq x y z
N MET A 1 -11.90 -56.42 35.21
CA MET A 1 -13.12 -56.07 34.45
C MET A 1 -14.01 -55.22 35.35
N SER A 2 -14.49 -54.06 34.84
CA SER A 2 -15.37 -53.04 35.47
C SER A 2 -14.77 -52.30 36.68
N VAL A 3 -14.49 -50.99 36.70
CA VAL A 3 -15.13 -49.74 36.21
C VAL A 3 -16.49 -49.41 36.85
N ARG A 4 -16.46 -48.42 37.77
CA ARG A 4 -17.46 -47.39 38.20
C ARG A 4 -17.21 -47.04 39.68
N ALA A 5 -17.34 -45.83 40.23
CA ALA A 5 -17.66 -44.45 39.82
C ALA A 5 -17.27 -43.55 41.04
N ALA A 6 -16.49 -42.47 40.90
CA ALA A 6 -16.90 -41.05 40.76
C ALA A 6 -17.69 -40.42 41.94
N VAL A 7 -17.05 -39.48 42.67
CA VAL A 7 -17.63 -38.33 43.41
C VAL A 7 -16.53 -37.24 43.43
N SER A 8 -16.60 -36.19 42.60
CA SER A 8 -17.22 -34.87 42.83
C SER A 8 -16.44 -33.94 43.76
N GLN A 9 -15.79 -32.91 43.18
CA GLN A 9 -15.99 -31.47 43.44
C GLN A 9 -14.86 -30.68 42.75
N ASN A 10 -15.21 -29.90 41.72
CA ASN A 10 -14.32 -28.86 41.19
C ASN A 10 -15.17 -27.59 41.02
N SER A 11 -14.81 -26.56 41.76
CA SER A 11 -15.49 -25.28 41.84
C SER A 11 -15.19 -24.42 40.60
N ASN A 12 -16.27 -24.02 39.94
CA ASN A 12 -16.29 -23.00 38.89
C ASN A 12 -15.81 -21.65 39.46
N THR A 13 -14.72 -21.12 38.92
CA THR A 13 -14.40 -19.69 39.00
C THR A 13 -15.06 -18.96 37.84
N ALA A 14 -15.90 -17.98 38.18
CA ALA A 14 -16.68 -17.18 37.27
C ALA A 14 -15.80 -16.27 36.41
N GLY A 15 -16.05 -16.30 35.09
CA GLY A 15 -15.39 -15.47 34.09
C GLY A 15 -15.76 -13.99 34.27
N SER A 16 -14.76 -13.20 34.64
CA SER A 16 -14.79 -11.74 34.51
C SER A 16 -14.40 -11.39 33.07
N ASN A 17 -15.40 -11.17 32.22
CA ASN A 17 -15.22 -10.61 30.87
C ASN A 17 -14.82 -9.14 30.98
N LYS A 18 -13.57 -8.87 31.37
CA LYS A 18 -12.94 -7.57 31.15
C LYS A 18 -12.77 -7.43 29.64
N ARG A 19 -13.54 -6.52 29.04
CA ARG A 19 -13.30 -6.07 27.67
C ARG A 19 -11.89 -5.49 27.63
N LEU A 20 -10.93 -6.27 27.10
CA LEU A 20 -9.59 -5.79 26.80
C LEU A 20 -9.73 -4.66 25.77
N ASN A 21 -9.74 -3.42 26.25
CA ASN A 21 -9.34 -2.29 25.44
C ASN A 21 -7.85 -2.48 25.15
N LEU A 22 -7.55 -3.24 24.08
CA LEU A 22 -6.25 -3.32 23.43
C LEU A 22 -5.93 -1.94 22.82
N LEU A 23 -5.67 -0.96 23.68
CA LEU A 23 -4.97 0.25 23.29
C LEU A 23 -3.49 -0.13 23.06
N PRO A 24 -2.83 0.49 22.08
CA PRO A 24 -1.50 0.09 21.64
C PRO A 24 -0.46 0.47 22.70
N LEU A 25 -0.16 -0.50 23.56
CA LEU A 25 0.78 -0.45 24.69
C LEU A 25 2.23 -0.11 24.26
N GLY A 26 2.60 -0.40 23.01
CA GLY A 26 3.94 -0.13 22.46
C GLY A 26 4.28 1.35 22.19
N VAL A 27 3.36 2.30 22.40
CA VAL A 27 3.56 3.74 22.15
C VAL A 27 4.17 4.46 23.36
N LEU A 28 4.05 3.89 24.56
CA LEU A 28 4.34 4.60 25.81
C LEU A 28 5.84 4.74 26.14
N LEU A 29 6.66 3.77 25.77
CA LEU A 29 8.10 3.78 26.08
C LEU A 29 8.91 4.81 25.28
N LEU A 30 8.38 5.32 24.18
CA LEU A 30 9.21 5.95 23.15
C LEU A 30 9.37 7.46 23.21
N ALA A 31 8.50 8.14 23.94
CA ALA A 31 8.53 9.59 24.05
C ALA A 31 9.22 10.11 25.32
N CYS A 32 9.81 9.24 26.16
CA CYS A 32 10.67 9.65 27.28
C CYS A 32 12.18 9.44 27.01
N TRP A 33 12.53 8.79 25.90
CA TRP A 33 13.91 8.32 25.69
C TRP A 33 14.89 9.38 25.15
N GLY A 34 14.41 10.40 24.44
CA GLY A 34 15.28 11.45 23.88
C GLY A 34 16.03 12.31 24.90
N MET A 35 15.66 12.22 26.19
CA MET A 35 16.28 12.99 27.28
C MET A 35 16.97 12.14 28.35
N LEU A 36 17.03 10.80 28.21
CA LEU A 36 17.56 9.90 29.24
C LEU A 36 18.72 8.98 28.81
N SER A 37 19.30 9.16 27.62
CA SER A 37 20.28 8.22 27.06
C SER A 37 21.71 8.28 27.60
N ASN A 38 21.95 8.79 28.82
CA ASN A 38 23.21 8.60 29.53
C ASN A 38 22.90 8.03 30.92
N ALA A 39 22.69 6.73 31.03
CA ALA A 39 22.29 6.08 32.27
C ALA A 39 23.07 4.77 32.51
N VAL A 40 24.32 4.92 32.91
CA VAL A 40 24.93 4.04 33.92
C VAL A 40 24.96 4.88 35.19
N ALA A 41 24.10 4.53 36.16
CA ALA A 41 23.96 5.22 37.45
C ALA A 41 23.86 6.76 37.35
N ASP A 42 22.95 7.27 36.51
CA ASP A 42 22.62 8.70 36.54
C ASP A 42 22.01 8.99 37.91
N ASP A 43 22.80 9.70 38.73
CA ASP A 43 22.49 10.11 40.10
C ASP A 43 21.05 10.63 40.16
N GLU A 44 20.31 10.22 41.18
CA GLU A 44 18.90 10.63 41.34
C GLU A 44 18.76 12.16 41.31
N SER A 45 19.82 12.85 41.74
CA SER A 45 20.00 14.31 41.64
C SER A 45 19.95 14.83 40.18
N VAL A 46 20.64 14.19 39.24
CA VAL A 46 20.71 14.59 37.82
C VAL A 46 19.35 14.41 37.14
N ARG A 47 18.63 13.34 37.48
CA ARG A 47 17.25 13.14 36.97
C ARG A 47 16.28 14.16 37.55
N ALA A 48 16.39 14.47 38.84
CA ALA A 48 15.56 15.50 39.46
C ALA A 48 15.80 16.89 38.83
N GLU A 49 17.05 17.25 38.56
CA GLU A 49 17.41 18.51 37.89
C GLU A 49 16.87 18.57 36.45
N LYS A 50 17.03 17.48 35.68
CA LYS A 50 16.45 17.38 34.32
C LYS A 50 14.94 17.58 34.34
N ILE A 51 14.22 16.91 35.25
CA ILE A 51 12.76 17.07 35.39
C ILE A 51 12.41 18.49 35.84
N ALA A 52 13.18 19.10 36.74
CA ALA A 52 12.96 20.47 37.19
C ALA A 52 13.04 21.47 36.03
N ASN A 53 13.96 21.24 35.08
CA ASN A 53 14.20 22.08 33.91
C ASN A 53 13.20 21.86 32.75
N LEU A 54 12.35 20.84 32.79
CA LEU A 54 11.29 20.65 31.79
C LEU A 54 10.25 21.79 31.84
N SER A 55 9.75 22.17 30.66
CA SER A 55 8.62 23.09 30.54
C SER A 55 7.34 22.52 31.17
N ALA A 56 6.36 23.37 31.46
CA ALA A 56 5.09 22.93 32.04
C ALA A 56 4.35 21.92 31.12
N GLU A 57 4.46 22.09 29.79
CA GLU A 57 3.88 21.18 28.81
C GLU A 57 4.58 19.82 28.82
N GLU A 58 5.91 19.80 28.82
CA GLU A 58 6.68 18.56 28.90
C GLU A 58 6.46 17.81 30.22
N LYS A 59 6.35 18.52 31.35
CA LYS A 59 6.01 17.92 32.65
C LYS A 59 4.62 17.28 32.62
N ARG A 60 3.64 17.93 31.98
CA ARG A 60 2.28 17.38 31.83
C ARG A 60 2.29 16.14 30.93
N ASP A 61 3.02 16.17 29.82
CA ASP A 61 3.16 15.00 28.95
C ASP A 61 3.87 13.84 29.66
N LEU A 62 4.92 14.12 30.44
CA LEU A 62 5.60 13.13 31.28
C LEU A 62 4.65 12.52 32.33
N GLN A 63 3.84 13.35 33.00
CA GLN A 63 2.84 12.87 33.97
C GLN A 63 1.80 11.97 33.30
N ASN A 64 1.24 12.39 32.15
CA ASN A 64 0.27 11.57 31.41
C ASN A 64 0.85 10.21 31.01
N LYS A 65 2.14 10.16 30.64
CA LYS A 65 2.83 8.90 30.33
C LYS A 65 3.01 8.05 31.58
N TRP A 66 3.42 8.66 32.69
CA TRP A 66 3.56 7.97 33.97
C TRP A 66 2.23 7.36 34.43
N ASP A 67 1.15 8.12 34.39
CA ASP A 67 -0.19 7.66 34.79
C ASP A 67 -0.63 6.47 33.94
N ARG A 68 -0.46 6.54 32.62
CA ARG A 68 -0.79 5.41 31.74
C ARG A 68 0.10 4.18 31.97
N PHE A 69 1.35 4.35 32.40
CA PHE A 69 2.21 3.24 32.79
C PHE A 69 1.74 2.60 34.10
N GLN A 70 1.31 3.40 35.07
CA GLN A 70 0.74 2.94 36.33
C GLN A 70 -0.60 2.21 36.17
N GLU A 71 -1.38 2.56 35.14
CA GLU A 71 -2.63 1.87 34.79
C GLU A 71 -2.42 0.46 34.19
N LEU A 72 -1.18 0.09 33.83
CA LEU A 72 -0.88 -1.23 33.29
C LEU A 72 -0.88 -2.31 34.38
N ASP A 73 -1.15 -3.55 33.97
CA ASP A 73 -1.01 -4.70 34.86
C ASP A 73 0.44 -4.81 35.38
N PRO A 74 0.66 -5.17 36.66
CA PRO A 74 2.01 -5.27 37.22
C PRO A 74 2.97 -6.13 36.40
N ALA A 75 2.49 -7.24 35.81
CA ALA A 75 3.34 -8.10 34.97
C ALA A 75 3.81 -7.38 33.70
N GLU A 76 2.96 -6.54 33.11
CA GLU A 76 3.33 -5.73 31.95
C GLU A 76 4.29 -4.61 32.34
N GLN A 77 4.08 -3.95 33.49
CA GLN A 77 5.01 -2.95 34.00
C GLN A 77 6.42 -3.54 34.20
N ASP A 78 6.51 -4.72 34.81
CA ASP A 78 7.78 -5.43 35.02
C ASP A 78 8.42 -5.84 33.70
N HIS A 79 7.63 -6.33 32.74
CA HIS A 79 8.13 -6.64 31.40
C HIS A 79 8.74 -5.40 30.72
N LEU A 80 8.10 -4.23 30.82
CA LEU A 80 8.61 -2.99 30.23
C LEU A 80 9.88 -2.49 30.93
N ARG A 81 9.98 -2.63 32.26
CA ARG A 81 11.20 -2.30 33.03
C ARG A 81 12.36 -3.19 32.62
N GLU A 82 12.11 -4.50 32.51
CA GLU A 82 13.11 -5.48 32.07
C GLU A 82 13.58 -5.18 30.64
N LEU A 83 12.66 -4.94 29.71
CA LEU A 83 13.00 -4.56 28.34
C LEU A 83 13.85 -3.27 28.30
N HIS A 84 13.52 -2.29 29.14
CA HIS A 84 14.30 -1.06 29.24
C HIS A 84 15.71 -1.32 29.79
N SER A 85 15.86 -2.17 30.82
CA SER A 85 17.18 -2.58 31.33
C SER A 85 17.99 -3.26 30.24
N GLN A 86 17.41 -4.23 29.54
CA GLN A 86 18.06 -4.96 28.45
C GLN A 86 18.53 -4.03 27.32
N ILE A 87 17.73 -3.04 26.93
CA ILE A 87 18.12 -2.07 25.89
C ILE A 87 19.22 -1.15 26.39
N SER A 88 19.17 -0.71 27.65
CA SER A 88 20.10 0.27 28.21
C SER A 88 21.48 -0.34 28.51
N GLU A 89 21.51 -1.62 28.90
CA GLU A 89 22.73 -2.39 29.18
C GLU A 89 23.40 -2.94 27.91
N HIS A 90 22.71 -2.94 26.76
CA HIS A 90 23.26 -3.42 25.51
C HIS A 90 24.34 -2.48 24.97
N GLU A 91 25.41 -3.03 24.37
CA GLU A 91 26.52 -2.25 23.78
C GLU A 91 26.05 -1.21 22.74
N ASP A 92 25.04 -1.58 21.95
CA ASP A 92 24.37 -0.73 20.95
C ASP A 92 23.13 0.03 21.50
N SER A 93 23.05 0.36 22.79
CA SER A 93 21.87 0.96 23.42
C SER A 93 21.33 2.19 22.70
N GLU A 94 22.20 3.16 22.39
CA GLU A 94 21.83 4.39 21.65
C GLU A 94 21.21 4.07 20.28
N ARG A 95 21.78 3.11 19.56
CA ARG A 95 21.30 2.70 18.24
C ARG A 95 19.92 2.03 18.35
N LEU A 96 19.72 1.16 19.34
CA LEU A 96 18.45 0.48 19.59
C LEU A 96 17.34 1.48 19.95
N VAL A 97 17.63 2.42 20.84
CA VAL A 97 16.71 3.51 21.20
C VAL A 97 16.34 4.32 19.96
N GLY A 98 17.32 4.70 19.13
CA GLY A 98 17.08 5.40 17.88
C GLY A 98 16.23 4.61 16.87
N VAL A 99 16.40 3.28 16.79
CA VAL A 99 15.56 2.41 15.95
C VAL A 99 14.11 2.42 16.44
N LEU A 100 13.90 2.29 17.74
CA LEU A 100 12.56 2.31 18.32
C LEU A 100 11.89 3.67 18.07
N GLN A 101 12.60 4.79 18.21
CA GLN A 101 12.08 6.13 17.93
C GLN A 101 11.62 6.27 16.48
N ARG A 102 12.47 5.88 15.52
CA ARG A 102 12.10 5.89 14.09
C ARG A 102 10.93 4.96 13.80
N TYR A 103 10.84 3.82 14.48
CA TYR A 103 9.72 2.91 14.33
C TYR A 103 8.41 3.52 14.85
N HIS A 104 8.44 4.19 16.00
CA HIS A 104 7.28 4.89 16.56
C HIS A 104 6.79 6.03 15.66
N GLU A 105 7.71 6.88 15.20
CA GLU A 105 7.37 7.98 14.30
C GLU A 105 6.82 7.44 12.96
N TRP A 106 7.39 6.36 12.43
CA TRP A 106 6.82 5.69 11.27
C TRP A 106 5.42 5.12 11.53
N LEU A 107 5.19 4.47 12.68
CA LEU A 107 3.87 3.95 13.03
C LEU A 107 2.82 5.07 13.05
N LYS A 108 3.16 6.28 13.52
CA LYS A 108 2.25 7.45 13.51
C LYS A 108 1.80 7.86 12.11
N THR A 109 2.55 7.52 11.07
CA THR A 109 2.15 7.77 9.67
C THR A 109 1.09 6.80 9.15
N LEU A 110 0.86 5.67 9.85
CA LEU A 110 -0.10 4.65 9.45
C LEU A 110 -1.50 4.93 9.99
N SER A 111 -2.52 4.47 9.27
CA SER A 111 -3.90 4.51 9.74
C SER A 111 -4.08 3.70 11.03
N ALA A 112 -5.08 4.07 11.84
CA ALA A 112 -5.38 3.36 13.09
C ALA A 112 -5.63 1.85 12.88
N SER A 113 -6.36 1.49 11.82
CA SER A 113 -6.62 0.08 11.47
C SER A 113 -5.34 -0.67 11.13
N LYS A 114 -4.43 -0.09 10.33
CA LYS A 114 -3.18 -0.76 9.95
C LYS A 114 -2.23 -0.92 11.14
N ARG A 115 -2.17 0.08 12.03
CA ARG A 115 -1.43 -0.03 13.30
C ARG A 115 -1.93 -1.18 14.15
N ALA A 116 -3.25 -1.31 14.32
CA ALA A 116 -3.85 -2.39 15.10
C ALA A 116 -3.53 -3.77 14.49
N GLU A 117 -3.63 -3.91 13.16
CA GLU A 117 -3.27 -5.13 12.45
C GLU A 117 -1.81 -5.54 12.71
N LEU A 118 -0.86 -4.60 12.57
CA LEU A 118 0.56 -4.86 12.82
C LEU A 118 0.83 -5.30 14.27
N LEU A 119 0.14 -4.69 15.25
CA LEU A 119 0.34 -5.00 16.66
C LEU A 119 -0.18 -6.39 17.04
N GLN A 120 -1.19 -6.90 16.33
CA GLN A 120 -1.71 -8.25 16.55
C GLN A 120 -0.86 -9.33 15.89
N MET A 121 -0.02 -8.98 14.91
CA MET A 121 0.88 -9.94 14.26
C MET A 121 2.03 -10.39 15.18
N PRO A 122 2.47 -11.66 15.10
CA PRO A 122 3.73 -12.12 15.66
C PRO A 122 4.92 -11.30 15.14
N ALA A 123 6.01 -11.22 15.91
CA ALA A 123 7.14 -10.35 15.59
C ALA A 123 7.73 -10.58 14.18
N ALA A 124 7.89 -11.85 13.76
CA ALA A 124 8.43 -12.19 12.44
C ALA A 124 7.51 -11.74 11.29
N GLU A 125 6.20 -12.00 11.41
CA GLU A 125 5.20 -11.59 10.41
C GLU A 125 5.06 -10.06 10.35
N ARG A 126 5.07 -9.41 11.52
CA ARG A 126 5.07 -7.94 11.62
C ARG A 126 6.25 -7.34 10.87
N LEU A 127 7.46 -7.90 11.03
CA LEU A 127 8.65 -7.42 10.31
C LEU A 127 8.53 -7.60 8.79
N ALA A 128 7.97 -8.73 8.33
CA ALA A 128 7.72 -8.94 6.91
C ALA A 128 6.72 -7.93 6.34
N GLU A 129 5.63 -7.67 7.07
CA GLU A 129 4.63 -6.68 6.66
C GLU A 129 5.16 -5.24 6.70
N ILE A 130 5.98 -4.88 7.70
CA ILE A 130 6.66 -3.58 7.73
C ILE A 130 7.55 -3.40 6.50
N LYS A 131 8.32 -4.43 6.12
CA LYS A 131 9.16 -4.39 4.91
C LYS A 131 8.30 -4.18 3.67
N ARG A 132 7.20 -4.92 3.54
CA ARG A 132 6.25 -4.80 2.43
C ARG A 132 5.66 -3.39 2.33
N ILE A 133 5.17 -2.82 3.44
CA ILE A 133 4.62 -1.46 3.47
C ILE A 133 5.68 -0.43 3.07
N LYS A 134 6.92 -0.57 3.55
CA LYS A 134 8.01 0.34 3.18
C LYS A 134 8.38 0.24 1.71
N GLN A 135 8.40 -0.97 1.15
CA GLN A 135 8.61 -1.20 -0.28
C GLN A 135 7.47 -0.57 -1.09
N ASP A 136 6.21 -0.82 -0.75
CA ASP A 136 5.06 -0.21 -1.42
C ASP A 136 5.12 1.34 -1.40
N ALA A 137 5.50 1.91 -0.25
CA ALA A 137 5.63 3.36 -0.12
C ALA A 137 6.79 3.92 -0.96
N ALA A 138 7.93 3.22 -0.99
CA ALA A 138 9.06 3.57 -1.84
C ALA A 138 8.69 3.48 -3.32
N ASP A 139 7.97 2.44 -3.72
CA ASP A 139 7.48 2.21 -5.09
C ASP A 139 6.49 3.30 -5.52
N GLN A 140 5.56 3.67 -4.65
CA GLN A 140 4.61 4.75 -4.91
C GLN A 140 5.31 6.10 -5.02
N ASN A 141 6.25 6.40 -4.11
CA ASN A 141 7.03 7.62 -4.17
C ASN A 141 7.92 7.67 -5.43
N PHE A 142 8.52 6.54 -5.79
CA PHE A 142 9.28 6.40 -7.03
C PHE A 142 8.40 6.71 -8.23
N ARG A 143 7.25 6.04 -8.37
CA ARG A 143 6.30 6.29 -9.48
C ARG A 143 5.82 7.75 -9.54
N ARG A 144 5.57 8.37 -8.39
CA ARG A 144 5.11 9.77 -8.30
C ARG A 144 6.21 10.75 -8.70
N SER A 145 7.40 10.61 -8.12
CA SER A 145 8.54 11.49 -8.41
C SER A 145 9.03 11.33 -9.85
N PHE A 146 9.07 10.10 -10.34
CA PHE A 146 9.48 9.82 -11.70
C PHE A 146 8.56 10.47 -12.74
N GLY A 147 7.24 10.47 -12.49
CA GLY A 147 6.28 11.16 -13.35
C GLY A 147 6.51 12.68 -13.47
N GLN A 148 7.22 13.28 -12.51
CA GLN A 148 7.58 14.70 -12.52
C GLN A 148 8.97 14.94 -13.11
N GLU A 149 9.92 14.04 -12.85
CA GLU A 149 11.33 14.22 -13.19
C GLU A 149 11.68 13.78 -14.62
N ILE A 150 10.99 12.78 -15.16
CA ILE A 150 11.25 12.29 -16.51
C ILE A 150 10.14 12.68 -17.48
N ARG A 151 10.58 13.29 -18.57
CA ARG A 151 9.74 13.59 -19.72
C ARG A 151 9.33 12.28 -20.36
N MET A 152 8.03 12.03 -20.40
CA MET A 152 7.45 10.82 -21.00
C MET A 152 7.80 10.69 -22.48
N GLU A 153 8.15 11.80 -23.12
CA GLU A 153 8.66 11.86 -24.49
C GLU A 153 9.98 11.11 -24.64
N ASP A 154 10.88 11.20 -23.66
CA ASP A 154 12.22 10.61 -23.74
C ASP A 154 12.16 9.09 -23.55
N VAL A 155 11.35 8.62 -22.58
CA VAL A 155 11.03 7.19 -22.45
C VAL A 155 10.37 6.66 -23.73
N GLY A 156 9.46 7.45 -24.30
CA GLY A 156 8.80 7.16 -25.55
C GLY A 156 9.75 7.00 -26.74
N LYS A 157 10.68 7.94 -26.93
CA LYS A 157 11.70 7.87 -27.98
C LYS A 157 12.60 6.65 -27.82
N TRP A 158 12.97 6.33 -26.57
CA TRP A 158 13.77 5.14 -26.29
C TRP A 158 13.02 3.86 -26.67
N ILE A 159 11.76 3.71 -26.25
CA ILE A 159 10.90 2.59 -26.66
C ILE A 159 10.80 2.51 -28.19
N ASP A 160 10.53 3.64 -28.85
CA ASP A 160 10.39 3.71 -30.30
C ASP A 160 11.69 3.28 -31.02
N SER A 161 12.86 3.60 -30.43
CA SER A 161 14.16 3.17 -30.92
C SER A 161 14.39 1.66 -30.72
N LEU A 162 14.00 1.12 -29.57
CA LEU A 162 14.14 -0.29 -29.24
C LEU A 162 13.25 -1.16 -30.15
N VAL A 163 11.99 -0.76 -30.34
CA VAL A 163 11.06 -1.43 -31.26
C VAL A 163 11.57 -1.37 -32.69
N LYS A 164 12.18 -0.25 -33.11
CA LYS A 164 12.77 -0.12 -34.45
C LYS A 164 13.93 -1.11 -34.66
N VAL A 165 14.83 -1.25 -33.68
CA VAL A 165 15.96 -2.20 -33.78
C VAL A 165 15.46 -3.64 -33.82
N ARG A 166 14.40 -3.96 -33.07
CA ARG A 166 13.85 -5.32 -32.96
C ARG A 166 12.62 -5.59 -33.83
N GLU A 167 12.34 -4.73 -34.81
CA GLU A 167 11.10 -4.81 -35.58
C GLU A 167 10.93 -6.16 -36.27
N THR A 168 11.98 -6.67 -36.91
CA THR A 168 11.95 -7.97 -37.61
C THR A 168 11.69 -9.13 -36.65
N GLU A 169 12.34 -9.13 -35.48
CA GLU A 169 12.15 -10.15 -34.44
C GLU A 169 10.69 -10.14 -33.95
N LEU A 170 10.21 -8.95 -33.56
CA LEU A 170 8.85 -8.73 -33.06
C LEU A 170 7.80 -9.10 -34.12
N MET A 171 8.04 -8.77 -35.39
CA MET A 171 7.15 -9.13 -36.50
C MET A 171 7.10 -10.64 -36.71
N SER A 172 8.24 -11.34 -36.67
CA SER A 172 8.31 -12.79 -36.86
C SER A 172 7.54 -13.57 -35.78
N GLY A 173 7.46 -13.02 -34.56
CA GLY A 173 6.67 -13.58 -33.48
C GLY A 173 5.16 -13.49 -33.71
N LEU A 174 4.67 -12.61 -34.58
CA LEU A 174 3.24 -12.34 -34.73
C LEU A 174 2.50 -13.34 -35.64
N PRO A 175 1.21 -13.63 -35.34
CA PRO A 175 0.33 -14.36 -36.24
C PRO A 175 0.23 -13.69 -37.62
N ALA A 176 -0.01 -14.47 -38.68
CA ALA A 176 0.00 -13.96 -40.07
C ALA A 176 -1.04 -12.86 -40.31
N ASP A 177 -2.24 -12.99 -39.73
CA ASP A 177 -3.32 -11.99 -39.78
C ASP A 177 -2.89 -10.65 -39.16
N ARG A 178 -2.16 -10.70 -38.04
CA ARG A 178 -1.63 -9.51 -37.35
C ARG A 178 -0.51 -8.85 -38.14
N ARG A 179 0.38 -9.64 -38.74
CA ARG A 179 1.44 -9.11 -39.62
C ARG A 179 0.86 -8.38 -40.82
N GLN A 180 -0.12 -8.99 -41.50
CA GLN A 180 -0.79 -8.37 -42.63
C GLN A 180 -1.50 -7.06 -42.23
N ALA A 181 -2.16 -7.02 -41.06
CA ALA A 181 -2.78 -5.79 -40.57
C ALA A 181 -1.74 -4.68 -40.29
N LEU A 182 -0.55 -5.04 -39.78
CA LEU A 182 0.54 -4.09 -39.54
C LEU A 182 1.15 -3.54 -40.82
N GLU A 183 1.28 -4.36 -41.86
CA GLU A 183 1.80 -3.96 -43.18
C GLU A 183 0.89 -2.93 -43.87
N GLN A 184 -0.40 -2.92 -43.54
CA GLN A 184 -1.36 -1.94 -44.08
C GLN A 184 -1.28 -0.56 -43.40
N ILE A 185 -0.58 -0.45 -42.27
CA ILE A 185 -0.43 0.83 -41.56
C ILE A 185 0.73 1.60 -42.19
N SER A 186 0.41 2.70 -42.88
CA SER A 186 1.41 3.57 -43.53
C SER A 186 2.20 4.43 -42.55
N ASP A 187 1.59 4.85 -41.44
CA ASP A 187 2.25 5.65 -40.41
C ASP A 187 3.16 4.77 -39.53
N GLU A 188 4.46 5.02 -39.63
CA GLU A 188 5.50 4.24 -38.95
C GLU A 188 5.35 4.26 -37.41
N THR A 189 5.00 5.41 -36.83
CA THR A 189 4.81 5.55 -35.39
C THR A 189 3.61 4.72 -34.91
N THR A 190 2.51 4.77 -35.64
CA THR A 190 1.32 3.96 -35.39
C THR A 190 1.62 2.48 -35.56
N ARG A 191 2.38 2.10 -36.60
CA ARG A 191 2.81 0.71 -36.85
C ARG A 191 3.63 0.17 -35.68
N ARG A 192 4.68 0.88 -35.26
CA ARG A 192 5.52 0.45 -34.12
C ARG A 192 4.74 0.37 -32.82
N ARG A 193 3.83 1.31 -32.57
CA ARG A 193 2.93 1.26 -31.41
C ARG A 193 2.02 0.05 -31.46
N PHE A 194 1.44 -0.26 -32.62
CA PHE A 194 0.58 -1.43 -32.77
C PHE A 194 1.36 -2.74 -32.64
N LEU A 195 2.60 -2.78 -33.15
CA LEU A 195 3.53 -3.90 -33.02
C LEU A 195 3.85 -4.16 -31.54
N LEU A 196 4.15 -3.10 -30.81
CA LEU A 196 4.40 -3.13 -29.36
C LEU A 196 3.18 -3.63 -28.57
N MET A 197 2.00 -3.06 -28.82
CA MET A 197 0.76 -3.47 -28.15
C MET A 197 0.34 -4.90 -28.50
N SER A 198 0.58 -5.34 -29.74
CA SER A 198 0.26 -6.70 -30.18
C SER A 198 1.14 -7.76 -29.51
N ASN A 199 2.38 -7.41 -29.17
CA ASN A 199 3.28 -8.28 -28.41
C ASN A 199 2.99 -8.27 -26.90
N ALA A 200 2.50 -7.15 -26.34
CA ALA A 200 2.10 -7.05 -24.94
C ALA A 200 1.02 -8.05 -24.50
N GLY A 201 0.08 -8.35 -25.41
CA GLY A 201 -1.11 -9.15 -25.14
C GLY A 201 -0.88 -10.66 -24.95
N ARG A 202 0.33 -11.18 -25.21
CA ARG A 202 0.65 -12.61 -25.07
C ARG A 202 1.03 -13.06 -23.67
N GLY A 203 1.31 -12.14 -22.74
CA GLY A 203 1.73 -12.49 -21.38
C GLY A 203 1.56 -11.41 -20.33
N GLY A 204 0.95 -10.26 -20.65
CA GLY A 204 0.66 -9.20 -19.67
C GLY A 204 1.87 -8.38 -19.20
N GLN A 205 3.10 -8.75 -19.59
CA GLN A 205 4.31 -7.98 -19.36
C GLN A 205 4.90 -7.54 -20.70
N LEU A 206 4.76 -6.26 -20.98
CA LEU A 206 5.09 -5.64 -22.25
C LEU A 206 6.61 -5.66 -22.53
N LEU A 207 7.44 -5.50 -21.49
CA LEU A 207 8.90 -5.59 -21.59
C LEU A 207 9.46 -6.98 -21.53
N MET A 208 8.75 -7.96 -20.95
CA MET A 208 9.13 -9.37 -21.09
C MET A 208 9.08 -9.86 -22.54
N SER A 209 8.35 -9.16 -23.43
CA SER A 209 8.41 -9.42 -24.88
C SER A 209 9.58 -8.73 -25.57
N LEU A 210 10.04 -7.60 -25.03
CA LEU A 210 11.18 -6.86 -25.56
C LEU A 210 12.51 -7.32 -24.99
N LYS A 211 12.53 -7.90 -23.77
CA LYS A 211 13.72 -8.27 -22.97
C LYS A 211 14.93 -7.43 -23.32
N PRO A 212 14.92 -6.12 -22.98
CA PRO A 212 16.05 -5.26 -23.29
C PRO A 212 17.32 -5.89 -22.70
N THR A 213 18.41 -5.89 -23.45
CA THR A 213 19.70 -6.36 -22.95
C THR A 213 20.22 -5.40 -21.88
N GLU A 214 21.16 -5.86 -21.05
CA GLU A 214 21.82 -5.00 -20.06
C GLU A 214 22.42 -3.75 -20.72
N GLU A 215 23.06 -3.90 -21.88
CA GLU A 215 23.61 -2.79 -22.67
C GLU A 215 22.55 -1.80 -23.19
N GLU A 216 21.34 -2.27 -23.49
CA GLU A 216 20.22 -1.42 -23.92
C GLU A 216 19.62 -0.65 -22.72
N LEU A 217 19.57 -1.30 -21.56
CA LEU A 217 19.18 -0.67 -20.29
C LEU A 217 20.20 0.36 -19.83
N ASP A 218 21.50 0.07 -19.94
CA ASP A 218 22.57 1.01 -19.59
C ASP A 218 22.51 2.25 -20.47
N ARG A 219 22.38 2.07 -21.78
CA ARG A 219 22.18 3.19 -22.72
C ARG A 219 20.94 4.01 -22.40
N PHE A 220 19.85 3.37 -21.96
CA PHE A 220 18.67 4.09 -21.51
C PHE A 220 18.95 4.90 -20.25
N VAL A 221 19.50 4.28 -19.22
CA VAL A 221 19.81 4.91 -17.94
C VAL A 221 20.80 6.06 -18.10
N ASP A 222 21.77 5.93 -19.01
CA ASP A 222 22.70 7.01 -19.37
C ASP A 222 22.03 8.20 -20.06
N SER A 223 20.87 7.99 -20.69
CA SER A 223 20.08 9.06 -21.30
C SER A 223 19.15 9.78 -20.32
N LEU A 224 18.98 9.25 -19.10
CA LEU A 224 18.11 9.83 -18.09
C LEU A 224 18.79 10.98 -17.32
N PRO A 225 17.99 11.91 -16.73
CA PRO A 225 18.52 12.93 -15.83
C PRO A 225 19.35 12.33 -14.67
N ALA A 226 20.41 13.03 -14.26
CA ALA A 226 21.37 12.53 -13.27
C ALA A 226 20.72 12.03 -11.96
N ASN A 227 19.75 12.76 -11.43
CA ASN A 227 18.99 12.38 -10.24
C ASN A 227 18.27 11.04 -10.37
N VAL A 228 17.79 10.69 -11.57
CA VAL A 228 17.11 9.42 -11.81
C VAL A 228 18.09 8.30 -12.10
N LYS A 229 19.16 8.62 -12.83
CA LYS A 229 20.29 7.72 -13.05
C LYS A 229 20.88 7.26 -11.73
N ASP A 230 21.17 8.18 -10.80
CA ASP A 230 21.73 7.86 -9.49
C ASP A 230 20.79 6.97 -8.67
N ARG A 231 19.47 7.21 -8.74
CA ARG A 231 18.48 6.37 -8.05
C ARG A 231 18.41 4.96 -8.64
N LEU A 232 18.38 4.83 -9.97
CA LEU A 232 18.38 3.52 -10.63
C LEU A 232 19.70 2.76 -10.42
N ASN A 233 20.82 3.47 -10.32
CA ASN A 233 22.14 2.88 -10.05
C ASN A 233 22.38 2.58 -8.57
N SER A 234 21.63 3.21 -7.66
CA SER A 234 21.67 2.89 -6.23
C SER A 234 21.01 1.56 -5.89
N GLU A 235 20.25 0.97 -6.83
CA GLU A 235 19.72 -0.37 -6.69
C GLU A 235 20.83 -1.39 -6.96
N ALA A 236 21.15 -2.20 -5.94
CA ALA A 236 22.28 -3.12 -5.97
C ALA A 236 22.07 -4.36 -6.87
N ASP A 237 20.84 -4.59 -7.34
CA ASP A 237 20.44 -5.80 -8.07
C ASP A 237 19.96 -5.47 -9.48
N LEU A 238 20.53 -6.16 -10.48
CA LEU A 238 20.18 -5.99 -11.90
C LEU A 238 18.70 -6.30 -12.15
N GLN A 239 18.14 -7.28 -11.43
CA GLN A 239 16.72 -7.62 -11.57
C GLN A 239 15.84 -6.48 -11.07
N GLN A 240 16.13 -5.90 -9.90
CA GLN A 240 15.40 -4.73 -9.39
C GLN A 240 15.48 -3.55 -10.35
N ARG A 241 16.68 -3.24 -10.85
CA ARG A 241 16.87 -2.16 -11.84
C ARG A 241 16.06 -2.40 -13.11
N THR A 242 16.00 -3.65 -13.58
CA THR A 242 15.18 -4.05 -14.73
C THR A 242 13.70 -3.86 -14.42
N GLU A 243 13.20 -4.36 -13.28
CA GLU A 243 11.81 -4.21 -12.84
C GLU A 243 11.41 -2.74 -12.70
N ARG A 244 12.33 -1.87 -12.24
CA ARG A 244 12.11 -0.43 -12.23
C ARG A 244 11.95 0.11 -13.62
N VAL A 245 12.93 -0.10 -14.51
CA VAL A 245 12.82 0.33 -15.91
C VAL A 245 11.52 -0.19 -16.52
N GLU A 246 11.09 -1.40 -16.16
CA GLU A 246 9.81 -1.92 -16.61
C GLU A 246 8.60 -1.10 -16.16
N ASP A 247 8.55 -0.76 -14.88
CA ASP A 247 7.53 0.10 -14.32
C ASP A 247 7.55 1.51 -14.93
N LEU A 248 8.72 2.03 -15.28
CA LEU A 248 8.89 3.34 -15.91
C LEU A 248 8.31 3.37 -17.32
N VAL A 249 8.64 2.36 -18.10
CA VAL A 249 8.09 2.17 -19.45
C VAL A 249 6.60 1.95 -19.40
N ARG A 250 6.13 1.13 -18.46
CA ARG A 250 4.71 0.90 -18.24
C ARG A 250 4.00 2.21 -17.92
N ALA A 251 4.54 2.97 -16.97
CA ALA A 251 4.04 4.29 -16.60
C ALA A 251 4.02 5.23 -17.81
N ALA A 252 5.13 5.32 -18.56
CA ALA A 252 5.21 6.16 -19.76
C ALA A 252 4.22 5.75 -20.84
N MET A 253 3.97 4.46 -21.06
CA MET A 253 2.99 3.98 -22.04
C MET A 253 1.55 4.30 -21.66
N PHE A 254 1.20 4.13 -20.37
CA PHE A 254 -0.14 4.43 -19.89
C PHE A 254 -0.37 5.93 -19.65
N MET A 255 0.69 6.70 -19.35
CA MET A 255 0.64 8.15 -19.17
C MET A 255 0.84 8.95 -20.46
N ARG A 256 1.43 8.39 -21.53
CA ARG A 256 1.56 9.03 -22.87
C ARG A 256 0.21 9.31 -23.55
N ARG A 257 -0.89 8.89 -22.95
CA ARG A 257 -2.16 9.55 -23.15
C ARG A 257 -2.57 10.12 -21.79
N PRO A 258 -2.49 11.45 -21.56
CA PRO A 258 -3.59 12.06 -20.84
C PRO A 258 -4.86 11.44 -21.43
N PRO A 259 -5.81 10.94 -20.63
CA PRO A 259 -7.10 10.54 -21.18
C PRO A 259 -7.50 11.65 -22.15
N PRO A 260 -7.83 11.32 -23.42
CA PRO A 260 -7.99 12.32 -24.46
C PRO A 260 -8.74 13.50 -23.86
N GLU A 261 -8.24 14.73 -24.03
CA GLU A 261 -8.99 15.89 -23.54
C GLU A 261 -10.33 15.84 -24.24
N PHE A 262 -11.34 15.41 -23.48
CA PHE A 262 -12.67 15.24 -24.00
C PHE A 262 -13.23 16.63 -24.11
N ALA A 263 -13.70 16.96 -25.32
CA ALA A 263 -14.53 18.12 -25.51
C ALA A 263 -15.63 18.05 -24.43
N PRO A 264 -15.83 19.10 -23.62
CA PRO A 264 -16.86 19.12 -22.58
C PRO A 264 -18.23 18.64 -23.11
N GLU A 265 -18.50 18.95 -24.38
CA GLU A 265 -19.69 18.57 -25.12
C GLU A 265 -19.86 17.05 -25.26
N ASP A 266 -18.77 16.29 -25.45
CA ASP A 266 -18.81 14.83 -25.54
C ASP A 266 -19.15 14.20 -24.18
N LEU A 267 -18.63 14.77 -23.09
CA LEU A 267 -18.93 14.30 -21.73
C LEU A 267 -20.37 14.63 -21.34
N GLU A 268 -20.88 15.80 -21.71
CA GLU A 268 -22.28 16.18 -21.50
C GLU A 268 -23.23 15.29 -22.29
N LYS A 269 -22.91 15.03 -23.57
CA LYS A 269 -23.69 14.12 -24.41
C LYS A 269 -23.68 12.71 -23.84
N PHE A 270 -22.51 12.21 -23.44
CA PHE A 270 -22.40 10.90 -22.82
C PHE A 270 -23.16 10.83 -21.50
N PHE A 271 -23.09 11.88 -20.68
CA PHE A 271 -23.88 11.96 -19.45
C PHE A 271 -25.38 11.88 -19.74
N ALA A 272 -25.88 12.59 -20.76
CA ALA A 272 -27.28 12.55 -21.17
C ALA A 272 -27.72 11.16 -21.67
N GLU A 273 -26.81 10.40 -22.28
CA GLU A 273 -27.05 9.03 -22.77
C GLU A 273 -26.97 7.95 -21.67
N LEU A 274 -26.45 8.28 -20.47
CA LEU A 274 -26.37 7.32 -19.37
C LEU A 274 -27.76 6.96 -18.81
N PRO A 275 -27.95 5.71 -18.33
CA PRO A 275 -29.15 5.32 -17.59
C PRO A 275 -29.45 6.29 -16.45
N GLN A 276 -30.74 6.52 -16.16
CA GLN A 276 -31.15 7.48 -15.12
C GLN A 276 -30.52 7.16 -13.75
N GLU A 277 -30.46 5.89 -13.37
CA GLU A 277 -29.82 5.45 -12.12
C GLU A 277 -28.34 5.86 -12.03
N ASP A 278 -27.61 5.74 -13.14
CA ASP A 278 -26.20 6.12 -13.20
C ASP A 278 -26.00 7.65 -13.16
N ARG A 279 -26.89 8.41 -13.79
CA ARG A 279 -26.90 9.88 -13.71
C ARG A 279 -27.15 10.36 -12.29
N GLU A 280 -28.20 9.84 -11.64
CA GLU A 280 -28.53 10.18 -10.25
C GLU A 280 -27.39 9.80 -9.29
N MET A 281 -26.73 8.67 -9.52
CA MET A 281 -25.55 8.26 -8.75
C MET A 281 -24.40 9.26 -8.92
N LEU A 282 -24.12 9.70 -10.15
CA LEU A 282 -23.07 10.69 -10.44
C LEU A 282 -23.39 12.07 -9.83
N GLU A 283 -24.65 12.51 -9.89
CA GLU A 283 -25.11 13.80 -9.33
C GLU A 283 -25.03 13.86 -7.80
N ARG A 284 -25.04 12.71 -7.11
CA ARG A 284 -24.83 12.64 -5.66
C ARG A 284 -23.37 12.81 -5.25
N LEU A 285 -22.43 12.70 -6.17
CA LEU A 285 -21.00 12.88 -5.89
C LEU A 285 -20.65 14.38 -5.90
N PRO A 286 -19.63 14.81 -5.13
CA PRO A 286 -19.05 16.14 -5.28
C PRO A 286 -18.58 16.41 -6.72
N ALA A 287 -18.64 17.66 -7.17
CA ALA A 287 -18.42 18.03 -8.57
C ALA A 287 -17.10 17.49 -9.16
N GLU A 288 -15.98 17.54 -8.43
CA GLU A 288 -14.71 17.00 -8.95
C GLU A 288 -14.76 15.48 -9.11
N ARG A 289 -15.42 14.78 -8.18
CA ARG A 289 -15.55 13.32 -8.21
C ARG A 289 -16.52 12.86 -9.29
N MET A 290 -17.62 13.60 -9.50
CA MET A 290 -18.57 13.38 -10.58
C MET A 290 -17.86 13.45 -11.93
N GLN A 291 -17.07 14.50 -12.19
CA GLN A 291 -16.32 14.65 -13.45
C GLN A 291 -15.30 13.53 -13.66
N TYR A 292 -14.59 13.13 -12.61
CA TYR A 292 -13.65 12.01 -12.68
C TYR A 292 -14.34 10.69 -13.05
N GLU A 293 -15.43 10.33 -12.37
CA GLU A 293 -16.16 9.08 -12.65
C GLU A 293 -16.86 9.13 -14.01
N LEU A 294 -17.35 10.30 -14.45
CA LEU A 294 -17.94 10.48 -15.78
C LEU A 294 -16.89 10.23 -16.89
N ARG A 295 -15.70 10.85 -16.78
CA ARG A 295 -14.59 10.61 -17.73
C ARG A 295 -14.16 9.15 -17.73
N ARG A 296 -14.08 8.52 -16.56
CA ARG A 296 -13.73 7.10 -16.43
C ARG A 296 -14.75 6.20 -17.11
N ARG A 297 -16.06 6.43 -16.89
CA ARG A 297 -17.14 5.66 -17.53
C ARG A 297 -17.20 5.90 -19.05
N TYR A 298 -16.96 7.13 -19.49
CA TYR A 298 -16.84 7.45 -20.92
C TYR A 298 -15.68 6.69 -21.57
N PHE A 299 -14.54 6.63 -20.89
CA PHE A 299 -13.39 5.85 -21.36
C PHE A 299 -13.68 4.35 -21.45
N GLN A 300 -14.45 3.82 -20.49
CA GLN A 300 -14.90 2.44 -20.48
C GLN A 300 -15.89 2.12 -21.62
N SER A 301 -16.82 3.03 -21.90
CA SER A 301 -17.83 2.84 -22.96
C SER A 301 -17.21 2.80 -24.36
N MET A 302 -16.14 3.58 -24.59
CA MET A 302 -15.33 3.54 -25.82
C MET A 302 -14.54 2.23 -26.01
N GLY A 303 -14.62 1.28 -25.07
CA GLY A 303 -14.05 -0.06 -25.23
C GLY A 303 -12.55 -0.16 -24.92
N PHE A 304 -11.93 0.90 -24.40
CA PHE A 304 -10.52 0.86 -23.97
C PHE A 304 -10.28 -0.09 -22.78
N ASP A 305 -11.31 -0.37 -21.97
CA ASP A 305 -11.22 -1.28 -20.81
C ASP A 305 -11.61 -2.74 -21.14
N ARG A 306 -12.11 -3.03 -22.36
CA ARG A 306 -12.54 -4.39 -22.74
C ARG A 306 -11.38 -5.36 -23.00
N GLY A 307 -10.13 -4.92 -22.87
CA GLY A 307 -8.95 -5.74 -23.10
C GLY A 307 -8.45 -6.55 -21.89
N ARG A 308 -8.92 -6.29 -20.67
CA ARG A 308 -8.27 -6.84 -19.45
C ARG A 308 -9.13 -7.69 -18.51
N GLY A 309 -10.38 -7.98 -18.85
CA GLY A 309 -11.18 -8.90 -18.02
C GLY A 309 -12.43 -9.40 -18.72
N GLY A 310 -12.59 -10.73 -18.77
CA GLY A 310 -13.89 -11.34 -18.97
C GLY A 310 -14.13 -11.93 -20.36
N ARG A 311 -13.58 -13.14 -20.57
CA ARG A 311 -14.10 -14.12 -21.54
C ARG A 311 -15.44 -14.73 -21.08
N THR A 312 -16.21 -14.03 -20.25
CA THR A 312 -17.47 -14.46 -19.64
C THR A 312 -18.50 -13.36 -19.81
N GLY A 313 -19.12 -13.27 -20.99
CA GLY A 313 -20.10 -12.22 -21.24
C GLY A 313 -20.66 -12.11 -22.65
N ARG A 314 -20.59 -13.15 -23.49
CA ARG A 314 -21.50 -13.22 -24.65
C ARG A 314 -22.86 -13.75 -24.18
N ARG A 315 -23.73 -12.84 -23.74
CA ARG A 315 -25.19 -12.93 -23.85
C ARG A 315 -25.76 -11.54 -23.60
N PHE A 316 -25.76 -10.70 -24.63
CA PHE A 316 -26.81 -9.70 -24.88
C PHE A 316 -26.58 -9.17 -26.30
N GLY A 317 -27.17 -9.86 -27.26
CA GLY A 317 -27.42 -9.38 -28.61
C GLY A 317 -28.92 -9.55 -28.89
N PRO A 318 -29.58 -8.57 -29.53
CA PRO A 318 -31.02 -8.59 -29.83
C PRO A 318 -31.38 -9.68 -30.87
N PRO A 319 -32.65 -10.11 -30.96
CA PRO A 319 -33.07 -11.16 -31.89
C PRO A 319 -32.96 -10.64 -33.33
N PHE A 320 -32.15 -11.32 -34.14
CA PHE A 320 -32.21 -11.18 -35.59
C PHE A 320 -33.33 -12.09 -36.11
N ASP A 321 -34.42 -11.47 -36.53
CA ASP A 321 -35.45 -12.11 -37.35
C ASP A 321 -34.89 -12.36 -38.76
N PHE A 322 -34.38 -13.56 -39.00
CA PHE A 322 -34.23 -14.09 -40.36
C PHE A 322 -35.40 -15.01 -40.67
N ARG A 323 -36.35 -14.45 -41.40
CA ARG A 323 -37.43 -15.12 -42.13
C ARG A 323 -36.90 -15.54 -43.50
N GLY A 324 -37.17 -16.78 -43.89
CA GLY A 324 -36.85 -17.36 -45.21
C GLY A 324 -36.04 -18.65 -45.05
N GLU A 325 -36.70 -19.78 -44.78
CA GLU A 325 -37.26 -20.73 -45.76
C GLU A 325 -36.23 -21.71 -46.36
N GLU A 326 -36.65 -22.97 -46.28
CA GLU A 326 -36.36 -24.08 -47.18
C GLU A 326 -35.10 -24.97 -47.00
N ASN A 327 -35.46 -26.25 -46.78
CA ASN A 327 -34.84 -27.48 -47.23
C ASN A 327 -33.81 -28.17 -46.34
N GLY A 328 -34.24 -29.32 -45.79
CA GLY A 328 -33.33 -30.46 -45.64
C GLY A 328 -33.68 -31.44 -44.52
N ASP A 329 -34.72 -32.24 -44.74
CA ASP A 329 -34.99 -33.50 -44.05
C ASP A 329 -33.73 -34.32 -43.72
N ARG A 330 -33.52 -34.63 -42.44
CA ARG A 330 -32.92 -35.90 -42.00
C ARG A 330 -33.58 -36.39 -40.71
N ARG A 331 -34.71 -37.06 -40.88
CA ARG A 331 -35.16 -38.15 -39.99
C ARG A 331 -34.39 -39.43 -40.35
N ARG A 332 -33.72 -40.03 -39.36
CA ARG A 332 -33.33 -41.46 -39.27
C ARG A 332 -32.76 -41.65 -37.86
N ASP A 333 -33.60 -41.97 -36.89
CA ASP A 333 -34.16 -43.28 -36.51
C ASP A 333 -33.50 -43.74 -35.20
N PRO A 334 -34.29 -44.04 -34.14
CA PRO A 334 -33.82 -44.48 -32.85
C PRO A 334 -33.96 -46.02 -32.76
N ASP A 335 -32.97 -46.77 -33.22
CA ASP A 335 -32.64 -48.13 -32.77
C ASP A 335 -31.65 -48.75 -33.75
N GLY A 336 -30.40 -48.90 -33.32
CA GLY A 336 -29.33 -49.33 -34.20
C GLY A 336 -28.08 -49.72 -33.44
N ARG A 337 -28.19 -50.87 -32.75
CA ARG A 337 -27.11 -51.68 -32.17
C ARG A 337 -25.77 -51.49 -32.88
N ARG A 338 -24.74 -51.14 -32.10
CA ARG A 338 -23.36 -51.58 -32.33
C ARG A 338 -22.83 -52.21 -31.04
N ASP A 339 -23.04 -53.51 -30.97
CA ASP A 339 -22.00 -54.53 -30.71
C ASP A 339 -20.69 -54.10 -31.42
N ASP A 340 -19.45 -54.37 -31.02
CA ASP A 340 -18.83 -55.30 -30.08
C ASP A 340 -17.32 -54.98 -30.15
N GLY A 341 -16.61 -54.90 -29.03
CA GLY A 341 -15.20 -54.48 -29.06
C GLY A 341 -14.45 -54.51 -27.73
N ARG A 342 -14.33 -55.70 -27.15
CA ARG A 342 -13.55 -56.06 -25.95
C ARG A 342 -12.09 -55.54 -25.92
N ARG A 343 -11.70 -54.92 -24.80
CA ARG A 343 -10.43 -55.06 -24.04
C ARG A 343 -10.58 -54.12 -22.83
N GLY A 344 -10.52 -54.50 -21.55
CA GLY A 344 -9.80 -55.56 -20.84
C GLY A 344 -9.05 -54.89 -19.68
N GLY A 345 -9.30 -55.31 -18.42
CA GLY A 345 -8.60 -54.87 -17.20
C GLY A 345 -9.48 -54.00 -16.28
N GLU A 346 -10.13 -54.55 -15.24
CA GLU A 346 -9.56 -54.80 -13.89
C GLU A 346 -8.92 -53.52 -13.30
N GLY A 347 -9.30 -52.95 -12.15
CA GLY A 347 -10.24 -53.28 -11.09
C GLY A 347 -9.95 -52.34 -9.92
N ARG A 348 -10.99 -51.83 -9.24
CA ARG A 348 -11.03 -51.28 -7.85
C ARG A 348 -12.43 -50.65 -7.68
N ARG A 349 -13.41 -51.32 -7.07
CA ARG A 349 -13.65 -51.36 -5.60
C ARG A 349 -13.20 -50.04 -4.97
N GLY A 350 -14.04 -49.16 -4.43
CA GLY A 350 -15.39 -49.24 -3.91
C GLY A 350 -15.44 -48.13 -2.84
N GLY A 351 -16.46 -47.28 -2.84
CA GLY A 351 -16.43 -46.10 -1.97
C GLY A 351 -17.77 -45.37 -1.93
N ALA A 352 -18.65 -45.91 -1.09
CA ALA A 352 -19.77 -45.28 -0.39
C ALA A 352 -20.25 -43.89 -0.85
N GLY A 353 -21.46 -43.87 -1.40
CA GLY A 353 -22.27 -42.65 -1.49
C GLY A 353 -22.74 -42.21 -0.11
N GLY A 354 -22.33 -41.00 0.28
CA GLY A 354 -22.91 -40.25 1.40
C GLY A 354 -24.03 -39.31 0.93
N PRO A 355 -25.07 -39.07 1.75
CA PRO A 355 -26.23 -38.27 1.37
C PRO A 355 -25.89 -36.77 1.28
N ARG A 356 -26.39 -36.12 0.23
CA ARG A 356 -26.32 -34.67 0.03
C ARG A 356 -27.15 -33.96 1.10
N GLY A 357 -26.48 -33.41 2.10
CA GLY A 357 -27.06 -32.43 3.03
C GLY A 357 -27.32 -31.11 2.31
N GLY A 358 -28.57 -30.63 2.41
CA GLY A 358 -28.99 -29.34 1.89
C GLY A 358 -28.28 -28.19 2.61
N ARG A 359 -27.89 -27.17 1.83
CA ARG A 359 -27.46 -25.87 2.36
C ARG A 359 -28.70 -25.09 2.81
N PRO A 360 -28.76 -24.61 4.06
CA PRO A 360 -29.73 -23.61 4.48
C PRO A 360 -29.42 -22.28 3.78
N GLY A 361 -30.45 -21.61 3.28
CA GLY A 361 -30.34 -20.24 2.78
C GLY A 361 -30.04 -19.26 3.91
N PRO A 362 -29.49 -18.07 3.60
CA PRO A 362 -29.29 -17.01 4.58
C PRO A 362 -30.65 -16.46 5.06
N PRO A 363 -30.77 -16.06 6.34
CA PRO A 363 -32.00 -15.49 6.86
C PRO A 363 -32.22 -14.06 6.33
N ASP A 364 -33.36 -13.86 5.69
CA ASP A 364 -33.95 -12.54 5.46
C ASP A 364 -34.35 -11.92 6.80
N GLY A 365 -33.95 -10.68 7.03
CA GLY A 365 -34.57 -9.84 8.06
C GLY A 365 -33.60 -9.01 8.89
N PHE A 366 -33.14 -7.88 8.35
CA PHE A 366 -32.75 -6.70 9.13
C PHE A 366 -32.88 -5.46 8.26
N ASN A 367 -34.11 -4.96 8.10
CA ASN A 367 -34.38 -3.60 7.66
C ASN A 367 -35.70 -3.15 8.28
N ASP A 368 -35.64 -2.78 9.55
CA ASP A 368 -36.64 -1.92 10.21
C ASP A 368 -35.97 -1.21 11.39
N ARG A 369 -35.42 -0.02 11.14
CA ARG A 369 -35.22 0.98 12.19
C ARG A 369 -35.77 2.32 11.69
N PRO A 370 -36.75 2.92 12.39
CA PRO A 370 -37.29 4.21 12.03
C PRO A 370 -36.31 5.34 12.37
N ASN A 371 -36.24 6.32 11.47
CA ASN A 371 -35.52 7.57 11.63
C ASN A 371 -36.00 8.32 12.88
N GLY A 372 -35.13 8.41 13.90
CA GLY A 372 -35.25 9.38 14.99
C GLY A 372 -34.20 10.49 14.82
N PRO A 373 -34.51 11.75 15.18
CA PRO A 373 -33.57 12.86 15.08
C PRO A 373 -32.40 12.70 16.07
N PRO A 374 -31.23 13.29 15.77
CA PRO A 374 -30.06 13.20 16.65
C PRO A 374 -30.28 13.99 17.96
N PRO A 375 -29.71 13.54 19.09
CA PRO A 375 -29.78 14.25 20.35
C PRO A 375 -28.88 15.50 20.34
N ASP A 376 -29.42 16.60 20.86
CA ASP A 376 -28.72 17.85 21.16
C ASP A 376 -27.60 17.61 22.18
N PHE A 377 -26.35 17.83 21.76
CA PHE A 377 -25.22 17.98 22.67
C PHE A 377 -25.19 19.42 23.21
N ARG A 378 -25.69 19.61 24.42
CA ARG A 378 -25.32 20.77 25.26
C ARG A 378 -24.29 20.33 26.30
N PRO A 379 -23.15 21.03 26.44
CA PRO A 379 -22.21 20.77 27.52
C PRO A 379 -22.63 21.58 28.75
N ASP A 380 -23.32 20.93 29.69
CA ASP A 380 -23.46 21.44 31.06
C ASP A 380 -22.18 21.11 31.83
N GLY A 381 -21.19 22.00 31.75
CA GLY A 381 -20.03 22.02 32.64
C GLY A 381 -20.04 23.31 33.46
N PRO A 382 -19.79 23.26 34.78
CA PRO A 382 -19.69 24.47 35.59
C PRO A 382 -18.46 25.30 35.19
N PRO A 383 -18.51 26.63 35.27
CA PRO A 383 -17.37 27.47 34.93
C PRO A 383 -16.22 27.25 35.93
N PRO A 384 -14.95 27.36 35.47
CA PRO A 384 -13.79 27.22 36.34
C PRO A 384 -13.78 28.36 37.36
N GLY A 385 -13.78 28.00 38.64
CA GLY A 385 -13.58 28.93 39.74
C GLY A 385 -12.16 29.48 39.76
N ASP A 386 -12.05 30.78 40.02
CA ASP A 386 -10.81 31.50 40.24
C ASP A 386 -10.02 30.88 41.40
N VAL A 387 -8.90 30.24 41.08
CA VAL A 387 -7.93 29.78 42.07
C VAL A 387 -6.87 30.87 42.18
N HIS A 388 -7.03 31.74 43.19
CA HIS A 388 -6.04 32.73 43.57
C HIS A 388 -4.84 32.00 44.20
N PHE A 389 -3.72 31.95 43.49
CA PHE A 389 -2.49 31.33 43.96
C PHE A 389 -1.56 32.43 44.51
N ASP A 390 -1.62 32.65 45.82
CA ASP A 390 -0.63 33.45 46.56
C ASP A 390 0.64 32.62 46.77
N GLY A 391 1.64 32.87 45.93
CA GLY A 391 3.02 32.36 46.05
C GLY A 391 4.02 33.49 46.27
N PRO A 392 5.12 33.25 46.99
CA PRO A 392 5.84 34.27 47.76
C PRO A 392 6.63 35.25 46.90
N LYS A 393 6.63 36.51 47.35
CA LYS A 393 7.47 37.60 46.85
C LYS A 393 8.95 37.27 47.10
N ASN A 394 9.68 36.92 46.05
CA ASN A 394 11.13 36.94 46.06
C ASN A 394 11.61 38.38 45.85
N GLU A 395 11.92 39.06 46.94
CA GLU A 395 12.81 40.21 46.94
C GLU A 395 14.23 39.72 46.66
N PHE A 396 14.75 39.96 45.46
CA PHE A 396 16.19 39.95 45.23
C PHE A 396 16.62 41.21 44.48
N ARG A 397 17.60 41.86 45.09
CA ARG A 397 18.13 43.19 44.85
C ARG A 397 19.21 43.15 43.76
N PRO A 398 19.33 44.16 42.88
CA PRO A 398 20.35 44.19 41.84
C PRO A 398 21.54 45.05 42.30
N GLU A 399 22.72 44.47 42.48
CA GLU A 399 23.97 45.23 42.49
C GLU A 399 25.05 44.45 41.71
N ASP A 400 25.59 45.14 40.71
CA ASP A 400 26.97 45.14 40.22
C ASP A 400 27.65 43.84 39.75
N SER A 401 27.88 43.75 38.43
CA SER A 401 29.22 43.45 37.90
C SER A 401 29.32 43.73 36.40
N ALA A 402 30.00 44.84 36.07
CA ALA A 402 30.64 45.06 34.80
C ALA A 402 32.06 44.46 34.81
N ARG A 403 32.45 43.75 33.75
CA ARG A 403 33.83 43.60 33.19
C ARG A 403 33.78 42.58 32.04
N GLU A 404 33.98 43.02 30.79
CA GLU A 404 35.27 43.08 30.05
C GLU A 404 35.83 41.74 29.56
N SER A 405 36.41 41.82 28.35
CA SER A 405 37.23 40.84 27.58
C SER A 405 36.45 39.82 26.75
N GLY A 406 36.56 39.70 25.43
CA GLY A 406 37.57 40.17 24.48
C GLY A 406 38.60 39.08 24.21
N SER A 407 38.41 38.18 23.24
CA SER A 407 39.52 37.52 22.53
C SER A 407 39.09 36.68 21.30
N THR A 408 39.53 37.15 20.13
CA THR A 408 40.25 36.42 19.04
C THR A 408 39.59 35.31 18.21
N ASN A 409 39.22 35.72 17.00
CA ASN A 409 39.57 35.17 15.69
C ASN A 409 40.62 34.04 15.64
N SER A 410 40.32 32.94 14.93
CA SER A 410 41.30 32.06 14.30
C SER A 410 40.66 31.37 13.08
N GLU A 411 41.09 31.85 11.90
CA GLU A 411 40.83 31.27 10.58
C GLU A 411 41.76 30.07 10.27
N PRO A 412 41.47 29.27 9.23
CA PRO A 412 41.88 27.87 9.12
C PRO A 412 43.18 27.67 8.33
N LYS A 413 43.89 26.57 8.63
CA LYS A 413 44.98 26.06 7.78
C LYS A 413 44.46 25.07 6.75
N SER A 414 44.60 25.46 5.49
CA SER A 414 44.45 24.62 4.30
C SER A 414 45.61 23.63 4.20
N GLY A 415 45.30 22.34 4.07
CA GLY A 415 46.27 21.27 3.81
C GLY A 415 46.14 20.77 2.37
N THR A 416 47.12 21.10 1.54
CA THR A 416 47.39 20.54 0.21
C THR A 416 47.91 19.11 0.35
N ASN A 417 47.29 18.14 -0.32
CA ASN A 417 47.81 16.79 -0.47
C ASN A 417 48.20 16.59 -1.95
N GLU A 418 49.48 16.38 -2.18
CA GLU A 418 50.09 16.10 -3.48
C GLU A 418 49.74 14.68 -3.95
N ARG A 419 49.54 14.57 -5.26
CA ARG A 419 49.44 13.34 -6.02
C ARG A 419 50.84 12.76 -6.23
N GLU A 420 51.02 11.49 -5.91
CA GLU A 420 52.11 10.67 -6.43
C GLU A 420 51.46 9.59 -7.32
N VAL A 421 51.89 9.54 -8.57
CA VAL A 421 51.54 8.51 -9.57
C VAL A 421 52.87 7.92 -10.00
N ASP A 422 53.00 6.60 -9.83
CA ASP A 422 53.86 5.72 -10.62
C ASP A 422 53.00 4.57 -11.17
#